data_AF-A0A9W4RW65-F1
#
_entry.id   AF-A0A9W4RW65-F1
#
_cell.length_a   1.000
_cell.length_b   1.000
_cell.length_c   1.000
_cell.angle_alpha   90.00
_cell.angle_beta   90.00
_cell.angle_gamma   90.00
#
_symmetry.space_group_name_H-M   'P 1'
#
loop_
_entity.id
_entity.type
_entity.pdbx_description
1 polymer ?
#
loop_
_entity_poly.entity_id
_entity_poly.type
_entity_poly.pdbx_seq_one_letter_code
_entity_poly.pdbx_strand_id
1 'polypeptide(L)'
;SLLDPEVGVVLAGLDFHINYLKLSLGYQYLRRGAVFLATNTDSTLPMSHTFFPGAGSISIPLINMSQQQPLALGKPSQAMMDAVEGKFQLNRERTCMIGDRLDTDIKFGREGKLGGTLAVLTGVHKKEDWEKEGAAAVPTYYVDSLASLNLDA
;
A
#
# COMPACT_ATOMS: atom_id res chain seq x y z
N SER A 1 -20.93 9.22 26.76
CA SER A 1 -19.63 9.17 26.05
C SER A 1 -19.63 10.28 25.01
N LEU A 2 -18.48 10.94 24.78
CA LEU A 2 -18.32 12.03 23.79
C LEU A 2 -18.20 11.54 22.34
N LEU A 3 -18.26 10.22 22.14
CA LEU A 3 -18.11 9.56 20.84
C LEU A 3 -19.45 9.52 20.12
N ASP A 4 -19.45 9.99 18.87
CA ASP A 4 -20.59 9.97 17.96
C ASP A 4 -21.02 8.51 17.67
N PRO A 5 -22.27 8.13 17.96
CA PRO A 5 -22.75 6.77 17.73
C PRO A 5 -22.81 6.37 16.25
N GLU A 6 -22.86 7.32 15.32
CA GLU A 6 -22.97 7.04 13.88
C GLU A 6 -21.63 6.65 13.25
N VAL A 7 -20.51 6.82 13.96
CA VAL A 7 -19.17 6.47 13.45
C VAL A 7 -18.99 4.96 13.48
N GLY A 8 -19.18 4.33 12.32
CA GLY A 8 -19.01 2.89 12.12
C GLY A 8 -17.63 2.44 11.63
N VAL A 9 -16.73 3.36 11.27
CA VAL A 9 -15.44 3.05 10.63
C VAL A 9 -14.30 3.90 11.19
N VAL A 10 -13.15 3.28 11.37
CA VAL A 10 -11.86 3.96 11.56
C VAL A 10 -10.98 3.65 10.36
N LEU A 11 -10.65 4.67 9.57
CA LEU A 11 -9.75 4.56 8.42
C LEU A 11 -8.39 5.16 8.76
N ALA A 12 -7.35 4.33 8.77
CA ALA A 12 -5.96 4.76 8.93
C ALA A 12 -5.32 5.08 7.56
N GLY A 13 -4.57 6.16 7.51
CA GLY A 13 -3.78 6.56 6.35
C GLY A 13 -2.55 7.34 6.78
N LEU A 14 -1.78 7.82 5.80
CA LEU A 14 -0.64 8.70 6.07
C LEU A 14 -1.16 10.03 6.65
N ASP A 15 -0.80 10.31 7.90
CA ASP A 15 -1.14 11.55 8.60
C ASP A 15 0.12 12.14 9.24
N PHE A 16 0.67 13.19 8.61
CA PHE A 16 1.84 13.92 9.12
C PHE A 16 1.59 14.63 10.46
N HIS A 17 0.33 14.75 10.88
CA HIS A 17 -0.09 15.37 12.13
C HIS A 17 -0.78 14.37 13.05
N ILE A 18 -0.39 13.09 12.98
CA ILE A 18 -0.85 12.08 13.94
C ILE A 18 -0.43 12.50 15.36
N ASN A 19 -1.32 12.32 16.31
CA ASN A 19 -1.05 12.65 17.71
C ASN A 19 -1.79 11.71 18.66
N TYR A 20 -1.47 11.81 19.95
CA TYR A 20 -2.06 10.98 21.00
C TYR A 20 -3.60 11.04 21.02
N LEU A 21 -4.20 12.22 20.80
CA LEU A 21 -5.65 12.39 20.86
C LEU A 21 -6.36 11.71 19.68
N LYS A 22 -5.81 11.81 18.46
CA LYS A 22 -6.32 11.09 17.28
C LYS A 22 -6.27 9.58 17.48
N LEU A 23 -5.14 9.07 17.98
CA LEU A 23 -4.97 7.65 18.29
C LEU A 23 -5.94 7.19 19.38
N SER A 24 -6.11 7.98 20.44
CA SER A 24 -7.04 7.69 21.53
C SER A 24 -8.48 7.63 21.01
N LEU A 25 -8.88 8.59 20.18
CA LEU A 25 -10.21 8.65 19.59
C LEU A 25 -10.49 7.45 18.68
N GLY A 26 -9.56 7.15 17.77
CA GLY A 26 -9.64 5.98 16.89
C GLY A 26 -9.73 4.67 17.67
N TYR A 27 -8.89 4.49 18.69
CA TYR A 27 -8.92 3.30 19.53
C TYR A 27 -10.27 3.12 20.24
N GLN A 28 -10.88 4.19 20.73
CA GLN A 28 -12.18 4.11 21.39
C GLN A 28 -13.31 3.71 20.44
N TYR A 29 -13.27 4.15 19.17
CA TYR A 29 -14.21 3.66 18.15
C TYR A 29 -13.97 2.19 17.81
N LEU A 30 -12.72 1.75 17.68
CA LEU A 30 -12.39 0.33 17.47
C LEU A 30 -12.90 -0.56 18.62
N ARG A 31 -12.79 -0.07 19.87
CA ARG A 31 -13.33 -0.75 21.06
C ARG A 31 -14.86 -0.88 21.06
N ARG A 32 -15.57 -0.07 20.28
CA ARG A 32 -17.03 -0.14 20.08
C ARG A 32 -17.44 -1.02 18.90
N GLY A 33 -16.49 -1.60 18.18
CA GLY A 33 -16.78 -2.44 17.01
C GLY A 33 -16.83 -1.66 15.70
N ALA A 34 -16.29 -0.44 15.64
CA ALA A 34 -16.07 0.21 14.35
C ALA A 34 -15.12 -0.64 13.48
N VAL A 35 -15.41 -0.71 12.19
CA VAL A 35 -14.58 -1.44 11.23
C VAL A 35 -13.23 -0.75 11.08
N PHE A 36 -12.14 -1.52 11.16
CA PHE A 36 -10.80 -1.00 10.99
C PHE A 36 -10.31 -1.15 9.54
N LEU A 37 -10.08 -0.03 8.86
CA LEU A 37 -9.59 0.02 7.48
C LEU A 37 -8.24 0.75 7.42
N ALA A 38 -7.45 0.45 6.39
CA ALA A 38 -6.25 1.20 6.06
C ALA A 38 -6.17 1.52 4.57
N THR A 39 -5.69 2.72 4.22
CA THR A 39 -5.48 3.09 2.81
C THR A 39 -4.36 2.25 2.17
N ASN A 40 -3.28 2.02 2.91
CA ASN A 40 -2.19 1.10 2.60
C ASN A 40 -1.42 0.80 3.90
N THR A 41 -0.57 -0.22 3.88
CA THR A 41 0.22 -0.66 5.03
C THR A 41 1.72 -0.49 4.82
N ASP A 42 2.12 0.42 3.92
CA ASP A 42 3.53 0.66 3.64
C ASP A 42 4.25 1.19 4.89
N SER A 43 5.38 0.56 5.22
CA SER A 43 6.17 0.92 6.40
C SER A 43 6.94 2.22 6.23
N THR A 44 7.29 2.58 4.99
CA THR A 44 8.08 3.77 4.68
C THR A 44 7.46 4.57 3.55
N LEU A 45 7.71 5.88 3.59
CA LEU A 45 7.39 6.85 2.55
C LEU A 45 8.71 7.38 1.98
N PRO A 46 9.01 7.13 0.69
CA PRO A 46 10.15 7.75 0.03
C PRO A 46 10.00 9.28 0.01
N MET A 47 11.01 10.00 0.49
CA MET A 47 11.15 11.46 0.44
C MET A 47 12.55 11.78 -0.10
N SER A 48 12.81 12.99 -0.60
CA SER A 48 14.06 13.37 -1.27
C SER A 48 15.33 12.78 -0.62
N HIS A 49 15.87 11.70 -1.21
CA HIS A 49 17.04 10.93 -0.77
C HIS A 49 16.96 10.25 0.62
N THR A 50 15.77 10.07 1.19
CA THR A 50 15.58 9.45 2.51
C THR A 50 14.21 8.76 2.64
N PHE A 51 13.95 8.12 3.78
CA PHE A 51 12.70 7.44 4.07
C PHE A 51 12.07 7.98 5.33
N PHE A 52 10.78 8.33 5.24
CA PHE A 52 9.97 8.75 6.37
C PHE A 52 9.02 7.61 6.77
N PRO A 53 8.39 7.65 7.95
CA PRO A 53 7.35 6.69 8.30
C PRO A 53 6.19 6.71 7.29
N GLY A 54 5.82 5.55 6.77
CA GLY A 54 4.65 5.36 5.91
C GLY A 54 3.35 5.21 6.70
N ALA A 55 2.23 5.07 5.98
CA ALA A 55 0.90 4.93 6.59
C ALA A 55 0.81 3.67 7.48
N GLY A 56 1.45 2.57 7.08
CA GLY A 56 1.53 1.35 7.87
C GLY A 56 2.17 1.60 9.23
N SER A 57 3.32 2.28 9.24
CA SER A 57 4.03 2.65 10.47
C SER A 57 3.19 3.52 11.41
N ILE A 58 2.44 4.47 10.85
CA ILE A 58 1.56 5.37 11.63
C ILE A 58 0.36 4.61 12.22
N SER A 59 -0.09 3.53 11.58
CA SER A 59 -1.21 2.71 12.05
C SER A 59 -0.86 1.72 13.18
N ILE A 60 0.44 1.43 13.39
CA ILE A 60 0.90 0.43 14.37
C ILE A 60 0.39 0.67 15.80
N PRO A 61 0.33 1.91 16.34
CA PRO A 61 -0.22 2.12 17.67
C PRO A 61 -1.68 1.67 17.81
N LEU A 62 -2.51 1.88 16.78
CA LEU A 62 -3.89 1.39 16.78
C LEU A 62 -3.95 -0.12 16.70
N ILE A 63 -3.11 -0.75 15.85
CA ILE A 63 -3.00 -2.22 15.76
C ILE A 63 -2.58 -2.81 17.11
N ASN A 64 -1.58 -2.21 17.75
CA ASN A 64 -1.06 -2.67 19.04
C ASN A 64 -2.12 -2.54 20.16
N MET A 65 -2.78 -1.39 20.27
CA MET A 65 -3.79 -1.20 21.34
C MET A 65 -5.07 -2.01 21.11
N SER A 66 -5.51 -2.14 19.86
CA SER A 66 -6.76 -2.84 19.50
C SER A 66 -6.59 -4.35 19.32
N GLN A 67 -5.37 -4.82 19.05
CA GLN A 67 -5.09 -6.20 18.61
C GLN A 67 -5.86 -6.60 17.33
N GLN A 68 -6.30 -5.61 16.54
CA GLN A 68 -6.99 -5.79 15.28
C GLN A 68 -6.09 -5.38 14.13
N GLN A 69 -6.06 -6.19 13.07
CA GLN A 69 -5.41 -5.83 11.82
C GLN A 69 -6.41 -5.08 10.92
N PRO A 70 -6.05 -3.92 10.35
CA PRO A 70 -6.93 -3.21 9.44
C PRO A 70 -7.05 -3.97 8.12
N LEU A 71 -8.22 -3.90 7.49
CA LEU A 71 -8.37 -4.29 6.10
C LEU A 71 -7.71 -3.22 5.20
N ALA A 72 -6.62 -3.58 4.55
CA ALA A 72 -5.93 -2.70 3.60
C ALA A 72 -6.68 -2.64 2.25
N LEU A 73 -6.98 -1.42 1.80
CA LEU A 73 -7.71 -1.19 0.55
C LEU A 73 -6.78 -0.94 -0.64
N GLY A 74 -5.56 -0.47 -0.40
CA GLY A 74 -4.54 -0.27 -1.43
C GLY A 74 -3.86 -1.56 -1.85
N LYS A 75 -2.83 -1.44 -2.69
CA LYS A 75 -2.02 -2.57 -3.17
C LYS A 75 -1.46 -3.40 -1.99
N PRO A 76 -1.43 -4.73 -2.07
CA PRO A 76 -1.82 -5.57 -3.22
C PRO A 76 -3.30 -5.99 -3.23
N SER A 77 -4.19 -5.32 -2.48
CA SER A 77 -5.60 -5.73 -2.33
C SER A 77 -6.38 -5.78 -3.65
N GLN A 78 -7.24 -6.80 -3.79
CA GLN A 78 -8.19 -6.90 -4.91
C GLN A 78 -9.15 -5.71 -4.96
N ALA A 79 -9.48 -5.11 -3.81
CA ALA A 79 -10.33 -3.92 -3.75
C ALA A 79 -9.75 -2.75 -4.57
N MET A 80 -8.43 -2.59 -4.61
CA MET A 80 -7.77 -1.60 -5.45
C MET A 80 -7.94 -1.93 -6.93
N MET A 81 -7.80 -3.21 -7.32
CA MET A 81 -7.95 -3.62 -8.71
C MET A 81 -9.38 -3.39 -9.20
N ASP A 82 -10.37 -3.80 -8.40
CA ASP A 82 -11.79 -3.61 -8.71
C ASP A 82 -12.13 -2.11 -8.88
N ALA A 83 -11.56 -1.25 -8.03
CA ALA A 83 -11.73 0.20 -8.13
C ALA A 83 -11.09 0.78 -9.40
N VAL A 84 -9.91 0.29 -9.81
CA VAL A 84 -9.25 0.73 -11.05
C VAL A 84 -10.06 0.27 -12.26
N GLU A 85 -10.52 -0.98 -12.32
CA GLU A 85 -11.31 -1.51 -13.44
C GLU A 85 -12.69 -0.85 -13.57
N GLY A 86 -13.35 -0.59 -12.44
CA GLY A 86 -14.64 0.09 -12.43
C GLY A 86 -14.56 1.52 -12.97
N LYS A 87 -13.39 2.16 -12.88
CA LYS A 87 -13.16 3.52 -13.36
C LYS A 87 -12.53 3.58 -14.75
N PHE A 88 -11.55 2.72 -15.01
CA PHE A 88 -10.79 2.66 -16.23
C PHE A 88 -11.01 1.26 -16.79
N GLN A 89 -11.81 1.12 -17.85
CA GLN A 89 -12.11 -0.16 -18.51
C GLN A 89 -10.86 -0.74 -19.18
N LEU A 90 -9.91 -1.19 -18.37
CA LEU A 90 -8.58 -1.62 -18.78
C LEU A 90 -8.61 -3.07 -19.26
N ASN A 91 -7.80 -3.37 -20.26
CA ASN A 91 -7.50 -4.76 -20.61
C ASN A 91 -6.28 -5.20 -19.79
N ARG A 92 -6.51 -6.11 -18.82
CA ARG A 92 -5.45 -6.60 -17.91
C ARG A 92 -4.23 -7.13 -18.66
N GLU A 93 -4.44 -7.94 -19.70
CA GLU A 93 -3.37 -8.58 -20.49
C GLU A 93 -2.50 -7.57 -21.26
N ARG A 94 -3.00 -6.35 -21.48
CA ARG A 94 -2.29 -5.25 -22.15
C ARG A 94 -1.82 -4.15 -21.19
N THR A 95 -1.98 -4.36 -19.89
CA THR A 95 -1.63 -3.39 -18.84
C THR A 95 -0.36 -3.85 -18.12
N CYS A 96 0.54 -2.91 -17.81
CA CYS A 96 1.75 -3.16 -17.05
C CYS A 96 1.69 -2.41 -15.71
N MET A 97 1.99 -3.11 -14.61
CA MET A 97 2.17 -2.48 -13.31
C MET A 97 3.62 -2.03 -13.16
N ILE A 98 3.83 -0.75 -12.86
CA ILE A 98 5.16 -0.18 -12.64
C ILE A 98 5.27 0.26 -11.18
N GLY A 99 6.35 -0.15 -10.48
CA GLY A 99 6.58 0.24 -9.09
C GLY A 99 7.91 -0.23 -8.54
N ASP A 100 8.21 0.12 -7.30
CA ASP A 100 9.50 -0.10 -6.64
C ASP A 100 9.42 -1.13 -5.50
N ARG A 101 8.22 -1.62 -5.19
CA ARG A 101 7.97 -2.57 -4.10
C ARG A 101 7.52 -3.95 -4.59
N LEU A 102 8.21 -4.99 -4.14
CA LEU A 102 7.88 -6.37 -4.48
C LEU A 102 6.58 -6.85 -3.82
N ASP A 103 6.40 -6.51 -2.55
CA ASP A 103 5.30 -6.95 -1.69
C ASP A 103 3.98 -6.21 -1.94
N THR A 104 4.03 -5.03 -2.57
CA THR A 104 2.84 -4.27 -2.96
C THR A 104 2.71 -4.16 -4.47
N ASP A 105 3.60 -3.46 -5.18
CA ASP A 105 3.43 -3.16 -6.61
C ASP A 105 3.51 -4.40 -7.50
N ILE A 106 4.62 -5.13 -7.40
CA ILE A 106 4.86 -6.28 -8.26
C ILE A 106 3.88 -7.39 -7.90
N LYS A 107 3.63 -7.62 -6.60
CA LYS A 107 2.60 -8.53 -6.15
C LYS A 107 1.21 -8.16 -6.68
N PHE A 108 0.82 -6.88 -6.63
CA PHE A 108 -0.46 -6.39 -7.16
C PHE A 108 -0.61 -6.67 -8.65
N GLY A 109 0.42 -6.37 -9.46
CA GLY A 109 0.37 -6.64 -10.89
C GLY A 109 0.25 -8.13 -11.21
N ARG A 110 0.95 -8.98 -10.46
CA ARG A 110 0.92 -10.44 -10.64
C ARG A 110 -0.40 -11.06 -10.20
N GLU A 111 -0.85 -10.78 -8.99
CA GLU A 111 -2.12 -11.30 -8.44
C GLU A 111 -3.32 -10.75 -9.22
N GLY A 112 -3.21 -9.49 -9.68
CA GLY A 112 -4.16 -8.86 -10.58
C GLY A 112 -4.16 -9.41 -12.00
N LYS A 113 -3.23 -10.31 -12.36
CA LYS A 113 -3.06 -10.89 -13.71
C LYS A 113 -2.87 -9.85 -14.80
N LEU A 114 -2.12 -8.79 -14.50
CA LEU A 114 -1.73 -7.80 -15.50
C LEU A 114 -0.72 -8.42 -16.47
N GLY A 115 -0.68 -7.91 -17.71
CA GLY A 115 0.16 -8.40 -18.80
C GLY A 115 1.67 -8.32 -18.51
N GLY A 116 2.07 -7.48 -17.57
CA GLY A 116 3.44 -7.45 -17.07
C GLY A 116 3.59 -6.65 -15.78
N THR A 117 4.77 -6.82 -15.18
CA THR A 117 5.23 -6.00 -14.05
C THR A 117 6.63 -5.47 -14.33
N LEU A 118 6.86 -4.20 -14.02
CA LEU A 118 8.13 -3.52 -14.21
C LEU A 118 8.60 -2.93 -12.88
N ALA A 119 9.71 -3.45 -12.36
CA ALA A 119 10.36 -2.89 -11.19
C ALA A 119 11.24 -1.69 -11.56
N VAL A 120 11.12 -0.58 -10.81
CA VAL A 120 12.05 0.56 -10.91
C VAL A 120 12.97 0.61 -9.69
N LEU A 121 14.28 0.71 -9.92
CA LEU A 121 15.30 0.56 -8.85
C LEU A 121 15.66 1.86 -8.13
N THR A 122 14.85 2.89 -8.28
CA THR A 122 15.04 4.19 -7.58
C THR A 122 14.47 4.20 -6.16
N GLY A 123 13.74 3.16 -5.75
CA GLY A 123 12.92 3.16 -4.54
C GLY A 123 13.33 2.13 -3.49
N VAL A 124 12.35 1.36 -3.00
CA VAL A 124 12.49 0.52 -1.80
C VAL A 124 13.29 -0.76 -2.04
N HIS A 125 12.89 -1.59 -3.01
CA HIS A 125 13.55 -2.86 -3.27
C HIS A 125 14.60 -2.74 -4.37
N LYS A 126 15.66 -3.54 -4.26
CA LYS A 126 16.73 -3.66 -5.25
C LYS A 126 16.67 -5.03 -5.93
N LYS A 127 17.49 -5.19 -6.97
CA LYS A 127 17.57 -6.43 -7.75
C LYS A 127 17.84 -7.65 -6.87
N GLU A 128 18.72 -7.50 -5.89
CA GLU A 128 19.12 -8.58 -5.00
C GLU A 128 17.96 -9.08 -4.12
N ASP A 129 16.89 -8.31 -3.95
CA ASP A 129 15.78 -8.67 -3.06
C ASP A 129 14.85 -9.74 -3.66
N TRP A 130 14.72 -9.82 -4.99
CA TRP A 130 13.96 -10.87 -5.64
C TRP A 130 14.80 -12.07 -6.09
N GLU A 131 16.13 -11.95 -6.04
CA GLU A 131 17.06 -13.07 -6.25
C GLU A 131 17.18 -13.97 -5.00
N LYS A 132 16.77 -13.45 -3.83
CA LYS A 132 16.73 -14.21 -2.57
C LYS A 132 15.60 -15.25 -2.59
N GLU A 133 15.87 -16.38 -1.94
CA GLU A 133 14.85 -17.39 -1.66
C GLU A 133 13.76 -16.80 -0.76
N GLY A 134 12.48 -17.01 -1.10
CA GLY A 134 11.35 -16.46 -0.36
C GLY A 134 10.96 -15.02 -0.72
N ALA A 135 11.46 -14.47 -1.83
CA ALA A 135 11.05 -13.16 -2.33
C ALA A 135 9.52 -13.02 -2.44
N ALA A 136 8.99 -11.86 -2.01
CA ALA A 136 7.54 -11.59 -2.02
C ALA A 136 6.93 -11.67 -3.43
N ALA A 137 7.68 -11.21 -4.44
CA ALA A 137 7.36 -11.37 -5.84
C ALA A 137 8.62 -11.20 -6.69
N VAL A 138 8.60 -11.72 -7.92
CA VAL A 138 9.64 -11.51 -8.92
C VAL A 138 9.04 -10.68 -10.07
N PRO A 139 9.62 -9.53 -10.43
CA PRO A 139 9.11 -8.69 -11.51
C PRO A 139 9.37 -9.32 -12.88
N THR A 140 8.53 -9.00 -13.87
CA THR A 140 8.73 -9.47 -15.26
C THR A 140 9.90 -8.76 -15.92
N TYR A 141 10.03 -7.46 -15.65
CA TYR A 141 11.07 -6.59 -16.17
C TYR A 141 11.60 -5.69 -15.05
N TYR A 142 12.79 -5.13 -15.21
CA TYR A 142 13.30 -4.09 -14.32
C TYR A 142 14.08 -3.04 -15.10
N VAL A 143 14.08 -1.80 -14.59
CA VAL A 143 14.88 -0.68 -15.11
C VAL A 143 15.44 0.13 -13.94
N ASP A 144 16.58 0.80 -14.17
CA ASP A 144 17.21 1.62 -13.13
C ASP A 144 16.32 2.79 -12.71
N SER A 145 15.59 3.39 -13.66
CA SER A 145 14.66 4.49 -13.41
C SER A 145 13.57 4.59 -14.47
N LEU A 146 12.50 5.33 -14.18
CA LEU A 146 11.48 5.65 -15.19
C LEU A 146 12.03 6.41 -16.40
N ALA A 147 13.10 7.20 -16.22
CA ALA A 147 13.74 7.94 -17.30
C ALA A 147 14.41 7.02 -18.34
N SER A 148 14.64 5.75 -18.01
CA SER A 148 15.18 4.74 -18.91
C SER A 148 14.13 4.19 -19.89
N LEU A 149 12.85 4.52 -19.73
CA LEU A 149 11.78 4.11 -20.64
C LEU A 149 11.79 5.00 -21.89
N ASN A 150 12.06 4.40 -23.04
CA ASN A 150 11.87 5.05 -24.32
C ASN A 150 10.39 4.95 -24.73
N LEU A 151 9.65 6.05 -24.64
CA LEU A 151 8.22 6.11 -24.97
C LEU A 151 7.96 6.53 -26.43
N ASP A 152 9.01 6.88 -27.18
CA ASP A 152 8.91 7.37 -28.56
C ASP A 152 9.02 6.25 -29.62
N ALA A 153 8.75 5.00 -29.24
CA ALA A 153 8.82 3.82 -30.11
C ALA A 153 7.47 3.46 -30.73
#